data_AF-A0A1J4S9M1-F1
#
_entry.id   AF-A0A1J4S9M1-F1
#
_cell.length_a   1.000
_cell.length_b   1.000
_cell.length_c   1.000
_cell.angle_alpha   90.00
_cell.angle_beta   90.00
_cell.angle_gamma   90.00
#
_symmetry.space_group_name_H-M   'P 1'
#
loop_
_entity.id
_entity.type
_entity.pdbx_description
1 polymer ?
#
loop_
_entity_poly.entity_id
_entity_poly.type
_entity_poly.pdbx_seq_one_letter_code
_entity_poly.pdbx_strand_id
1 'polypeptide(L)'
;MLKKINLAFIIILLITATVTYFLRNNYKNISAISPETLKPPIQKAIRDLTTITFTKDQYEYVLTPLFSYEINALITHEMDYRLFSIYKRDSVFPLDLCLIWGENISGGIFKDRSLAFSQDMRYCSYSYSGRLNFNNNEFSNNHLIVNDPEIEKKISSLSTGDQIKIKGKLVNVSATNLGQPGEFDPEYFQINSSTQREDSGVGACEVIYVESIDILEKGNPILQQIFQVSFLSLISLLALNILMFVIGIFIEGYRH
;
A
#
# COMPACT_ATOMS: atom_id res chain seq x y z
N MET A 1 11.35 -6.39 -43.22
CA MET A 1 11.06 -7.55 -42.36
C MET A 1 11.41 -7.28 -40.90
N LEU A 2 12.66 -6.92 -40.59
CA LEU A 2 13.11 -6.59 -39.21
C LEU A 2 12.23 -5.53 -38.50
N LYS A 3 11.88 -4.42 -39.18
CA LYS A 3 11.01 -3.37 -38.61
C LYS A 3 9.60 -3.87 -38.25
N LYS A 4 9.02 -4.79 -39.05
CA LYS A 4 7.70 -5.37 -38.79
C LYS A 4 7.72 -6.35 -37.61
N ILE A 5 8.78 -7.15 -37.49
CA ILE A 5 9.00 -8.07 -36.38
C ILE A 5 9.17 -7.29 -35.06
N ASN A 6 9.97 -6.23 -35.08
CA ASN A 6 10.21 -5.37 -33.93
C ASN A 6 8.92 -4.67 -33.45
N LEU A 7 8.11 -4.15 -34.38
CA LEU A 7 6.80 -3.58 -34.05
C LEU A 7 5.87 -4.61 -33.40
N ALA A 8 5.83 -5.84 -33.90
CA ALA A 8 5.02 -6.90 -33.30
C ALA A 8 5.45 -7.22 -31.85
N PHE A 9 6.76 -7.28 -31.57
CA PHE A 9 7.25 -7.48 -30.20
C PHE A 9 6.88 -6.34 -29.27
N ILE A 10 7.02 -5.08 -29.71
CA ILE A 10 6.61 -3.90 -28.94
C ILE A 10 5.12 -4.00 -28.57
N ILE A 11 4.26 -4.35 -29.54
CA ILE A 11 2.82 -4.48 -29.31
C ILE A 11 2.53 -5.60 -28.30
N ILE A 12 3.15 -6.78 -28.45
CA ILE A 12 2.95 -7.91 -27.52
C ILE A 12 3.39 -7.54 -26.11
N LEU A 13 4.55 -6.90 -25.96
CA LEU A 13 5.06 -6.47 -24.65
C LEU A 13 4.17 -5.40 -24.04
N LEU A 14 3.69 -4.44 -24.83
CA LEU A 14 2.77 -3.40 -24.37
C LEU A 14 1.44 -4.00 -23.89
N ILE A 15 0.83 -4.90 -24.67
CA ILE A 15 -0.40 -5.59 -24.29
C ILE A 15 -0.19 -6.39 -23.01
N THR A 16 0.90 -7.17 -22.94
CA THR A 16 1.22 -8.01 -21.78
C THR A 16 1.43 -7.16 -20.53
N ALA A 17 2.23 -6.09 -20.62
CA ALA A 17 2.47 -5.16 -19.51
C ALA A 17 1.17 -4.47 -19.09
N THR A 18 0.33 -4.05 -20.02
CA THR A 18 -0.95 -3.40 -19.71
C THR A 18 -1.92 -4.35 -19.01
N VAL A 19 -2.11 -5.56 -19.53
CA VAL A 19 -3.02 -6.55 -18.93
C VAL A 19 -2.53 -6.95 -17.54
N THR A 20 -1.24 -7.28 -17.41
CA THR A 20 -0.67 -7.66 -16.11
C THR A 20 -0.62 -6.49 -15.14
N TYR A 21 -0.52 -5.25 -15.62
CA TYR A 21 -0.64 -4.07 -14.77
C TYR A 21 -1.97 -4.05 -14.01
N PHE A 22 -3.09 -4.28 -14.69
CA PHE A 22 -4.40 -4.28 -14.02
C PHE A 22 -4.66 -5.52 -13.17
N LEU A 23 -4.10 -6.68 -13.54
CA LEU A 23 -4.37 -7.94 -12.85
C LEU A 23 -3.47 -8.19 -11.63
N ARG A 24 -2.24 -7.66 -11.61
CA ARG A 24 -1.23 -7.99 -10.58
C ARG A 24 -1.63 -7.57 -9.15
N ASN A 25 -2.42 -6.51 -9.02
CA ASN A 25 -2.86 -5.97 -7.72
C ASN A 25 -4.32 -6.31 -7.40
N ASN A 26 -4.90 -7.30 -8.09
CA ASN A 26 -6.27 -7.73 -7.81
C ASN A 26 -6.29 -8.73 -6.65
N TYR A 27 -6.71 -8.27 -5.47
CA TYR A 27 -6.85 -9.08 -4.26
C TYR A 27 -7.84 -10.25 -4.42
N LYS A 28 -8.80 -10.18 -5.35
CA LYS A 28 -9.78 -11.27 -5.57
C LYS A 28 -9.16 -12.51 -6.20
N ASN A 29 -8.00 -12.35 -6.86
CA ASN A 29 -7.34 -13.41 -7.61
C ASN A 29 -6.28 -14.18 -6.80
N ILE A 30 -6.08 -13.83 -5.52
CA ILE A 30 -5.08 -14.51 -4.69
C ILE A 30 -5.42 -16.00 -4.56
N SER A 31 -4.39 -16.83 -4.65
CA SER A 31 -4.52 -18.29 -4.66
C SER A 31 -4.16 -18.90 -3.32
N ALA A 32 -3.01 -18.52 -2.75
CA ALA A 32 -2.56 -18.94 -1.44
C ALA A 32 -3.17 -18.06 -0.33
N ILE A 33 -3.58 -18.68 0.77
CA ILE A 33 -4.01 -18.00 2.00
C ILE A 33 -3.10 -18.45 3.13
N SER A 34 -2.47 -17.50 3.80
CA SER A 34 -1.71 -17.73 5.01
C SER A 34 -2.66 -18.03 6.17
N PRO A 35 -2.48 -19.13 6.91
CA PRO A 35 -3.30 -19.44 8.09
C PRO A 35 -3.27 -18.35 9.18
N GLU A 36 -2.21 -17.53 9.19
CA GLU A 36 -2.06 -16.45 10.16
C GLU A 36 -3.08 -15.32 9.96
N THR A 37 -3.57 -15.10 8.72
CA THR A 37 -4.58 -14.06 8.42
C THR A 37 -6.00 -14.47 8.83
N LEU A 38 -6.19 -15.71 9.29
CA LEU A 38 -7.47 -16.19 9.81
C LEU A 38 -7.65 -15.92 11.30
N LYS A 39 -6.62 -15.36 11.96
CA LYS A 39 -6.64 -15.06 13.40
C LYS A 39 -7.00 -13.59 13.62
N PRO A 40 -7.73 -13.27 14.70
CA PRO A 40 -8.00 -11.87 15.04
C PRO A 40 -6.70 -11.14 15.46
N PRO A 41 -6.65 -9.81 15.31
CA PRO A 41 -5.56 -9.00 15.82
C PRO A 41 -5.33 -9.20 17.32
N ILE A 42 -4.08 -9.13 17.73
CA ILE A 42 -3.68 -9.21 19.14
C ILE A 42 -3.49 -7.78 19.64
N GLN A 43 -4.39 -7.33 20.51
CA GLN A 43 -4.31 -6.03 21.17
C GLN A 43 -4.12 -6.25 22.68
N LYS A 44 -3.00 -5.79 23.24
CA LYS A 44 -2.69 -5.95 24.68
C LYS A 44 -2.34 -4.63 25.32
N ALA A 45 -2.86 -4.42 26.54
CA ALA A 45 -2.52 -3.27 27.36
C ALA A 45 -1.00 -3.22 27.60
N ILE A 46 -0.44 -2.02 27.49
CA ILE A 46 0.98 -1.74 27.73
C ILE A 46 1.15 -1.09 29.09
N ARG A 47 2.23 -1.46 29.78
CA ARG A 47 2.57 -0.89 31.10
C ARG A 47 3.38 0.39 30.99
N ASP A 48 4.20 0.47 29.95
CA ASP A 48 5.00 1.64 29.63
C ASP A 48 4.23 2.52 28.64
N LEU A 49 3.81 3.68 29.11
CA LEU A 49 3.10 4.70 28.33
C LEU A 49 4.05 5.85 27.93
N THR A 50 5.36 5.63 28.01
CA THR A 50 6.35 6.63 27.59
C THR A 50 6.07 7.04 26.14
N THR A 51 5.94 8.35 25.94
CA THR A 51 5.67 8.93 24.63
C THR A 51 6.84 8.69 23.70
N ILE A 52 6.54 8.40 22.44
CA ILE A 52 7.54 8.27 21.39
C ILE A 52 7.60 9.63 20.68
N THR A 53 8.77 10.27 20.68
CA THR A 53 8.96 11.58 20.05
C THR A 53 10.02 11.50 18.97
N PHE A 54 9.75 12.08 17.80
CA PHE A 54 10.72 12.20 16.72
C PHE A 54 10.35 13.36 15.79
N THR A 55 11.29 13.79 14.96
CA THR A 55 11.07 14.84 13.96
C THR A 55 11.14 14.27 12.54
N LYS A 56 10.22 14.68 11.68
CA LYS A 56 10.21 14.32 10.24
C LYS A 56 9.56 15.45 9.44
N ASP A 57 10.20 15.84 8.34
CA ASP A 57 9.70 16.87 7.41
C ASP A 57 9.17 18.16 8.06
N GLN A 58 9.96 18.71 8.99
CA GLN A 58 9.68 19.94 9.76
C GLN A 58 8.53 19.84 10.77
N TYR A 59 8.06 18.65 11.08
CA TYR A 59 7.15 18.39 12.19
C TYR A 59 7.87 17.69 13.34
N GLU A 60 7.55 18.08 14.56
CA GLU A 60 7.76 17.26 15.76
C GLU A 60 6.51 16.41 15.98
N TYR A 61 6.68 15.10 16.04
CA TYR A 61 5.64 14.14 16.34
C TYR A 61 5.79 13.64 17.76
N VAL A 62 4.70 13.69 18.52
CA VAL A 62 4.60 13.09 19.85
C VAL A 62 3.50 12.05 19.79
N LEU A 63 3.89 10.78 19.95
CA LEU A 63 2.98 9.65 19.94
C LEU A 63 2.72 9.20 21.37
N THR A 64 1.45 9.02 21.70
CA THR A 64 1.01 8.43 22.98
C THR A 64 0.58 6.99 22.74
N PRO A 65 1.38 5.99 23.17
CA PRO A 65 1.00 4.59 23.07
C PRO A 65 -0.27 4.25 23.85
N LEU A 66 -1.16 3.46 23.24
CA LEU A 66 -2.39 2.98 23.85
C LEU A 66 -2.35 1.47 24.11
N PHE A 67 -1.94 0.71 23.09
CA PHE A 67 -1.87 -0.76 23.14
C PHE A 67 -0.69 -1.26 22.31
N SER A 68 -0.10 -2.37 22.74
CA SER A 68 0.72 -3.19 21.84
C SER A 68 -0.21 -3.92 20.88
N TYR A 69 0.19 -3.97 19.62
CA TYR A 69 -0.67 -4.40 18.53
C TYR A 69 0.05 -5.28 17.53
N GLU A 70 -0.59 -6.39 17.16
CA GLU A 70 -0.17 -7.28 16.08
C GLU A 70 -1.37 -7.65 15.23
N ILE A 71 -1.27 -7.45 13.92
CA ILE A 71 -2.32 -7.80 12.96
C ILE A 71 -1.70 -8.59 11.81
N ASN A 72 -2.35 -9.70 11.47
CA ASN A 72 -2.08 -10.46 10.26
C ASN A 72 -3.30 -10.36 9.36
N ALA A 73 -3.16 -9.79 8.16
CA ALA A 73 -4.31 -9.45 7.35
C ALA A 73 -4.01 -9.49 5.86
N LEU A 74 -5.07 -9.56 5.06
CA LEU A 74 -5.04 -9.35 3.62
C LEU A 74 -5.27 -7.86 3.32
N ILE A 75 -4.42 -7.28 2.47
CA ILE A 75 -4.61 -5.93 1.92
C ILE A 75 -5.67 -5.97 0.81
N THR A 76 -6.82 -5.32 1.02
CA THR A 76 -7.87 -5.19 0.00
C THR A 76 -7.78 -3.90 -0.79
N HIS A 77 -7.12 -2.88 -0.23
CA HIS A 77 -6.82 -1.61 -0.88
C HIS A 77 -5.66 -0.93 -0.14
N GLU A 78 -4.91 -0.10 -0.85
CA GLU A 78 -3.83 0.71 -0.30
C GLU A 78 -3.85 2.13 -0.89
N MET A 79 -3.49 3.13 -0.08
CA MET A 79 -3.33 4.51 -0.51
C MET A 79 -1.91 4.97 -0.17
N ASP A 80 -1.09 5.08 -1.21
CA ASP A 80 0.31 5.47 -1.12
C ASP A 80 0.46 6.99 -1.29
N TYR A 81 0.78 7.68 -0.20
CA TYR A 81 0.93 9.14 -0.19
C TYR A 81 2.30 9.62 -0.67
N ARG A 82 3.27 8.72 -0.87
CA ARG A 82 4.66 9.10 -1.19
C ARG A 82 4.82 9.68 -2.59
N LEU A 83 3.94 9.30 -3.52
CA LEU A 83 4.06 9.68 -4.92
C LEU A 83 3.33 10.99 -5.28
N PHE A 84 2.31 11.38 -4.48
CA PHE A 84 1.39 12.46 -4.87
C PHE A 84 0.92 13.36 -3.72
N SER A 85 1.46 13.26 -2.49
CA SER A 85 1.05 14.19 -1.44
C SER A 85 1.69 15.57 -1.64
N ILE A 86 0.83 16.59 -1.65
CA ILE A 86 1.21 18.00 -1.60
C ILE A 86 1.30 18.52 -0.16
N TYR A 87 0.99 17.69 0.85
CA TYR A 87 0.96 18.06 2.26
C TYR A 87 2.16 17.45 3.00
N LYS A 88 2.99 18.28 3.64
CA LYS A 88 4.13 17.79 4.43
C LYS A 88 3.69 16.92 5.59
N ARG A 89 2.48 17.14 6.14
CA ARG A 89 1.92 16.34 7.23
C ARG A 89 1.73 14.85 6.91
N ASP A 90 1.60 14.50 5.64
CA ASP A 90 1.35 13.11 5.21
C ASP A 90 2.66 12.30 5.12
N SER A 91 3.83 12.96 5.20
CA SER A 91 5.14 12.31 5.13
C SER A 91 5.38 11.25 6.21
N VAL A 92 4.76 11.41 7.37
CA VAL A 92 4.86 10.45 8.47
C VAL A 92 3.96 9.23 8.24
N PHE A 93 2.98 9.37 7.35
CA PHE A 93 2.00 8.37 6.99
C PHE A 93 2.21 7.90 5.55
N PRO A 94 3.25 7.10 5.27
CA PRO A 94 3.57 6.73 3.89
C PRO A 94 2.47 5.90 3.22
N LEU A 95 1.65 5.18 3.99
CA LEU A 95 0.69 4.23 3.46
C LEU A 95 -0.52 4.07 4.39
N ASP A 96 -1.71 4.12 3.80
CA ASP A 96 -2.94 3.63 4.43
C ASP A 96 -3.34 2.29 3.85
N LEU A 97 -3.86 1.41 4.71
CA LEU A 97 -4.24 0.05 4.34
C LEU A 97 -5.68 -0.25 4.76
N CYS A 98 -6.46 -0.72 3.79
CA CYS A 98 -7.70 -1.45 4.03
C CYS A 98 -7.37 -2.91 4.28
N LEU A 99 -7.64 -3.40 5.48
CA LEU A 99 -7.30 -4.75 5.91
C LEU A 99 -8.54 -5.56 6.22
N ILE A 100 -8.51 -6.85 5.85
CA ILE A 100 -9.46 -7.87 6.32
C ILE A 100 -8.72 -9.09 6.87
N TRP A 101 -9.37 -9.83 7.75
CA TRP A 101 -8.86 -11.07 8.35
C TRP A 101 -10.01 -12.03 8.66
N GLY A 102 -9.71 -13.18 9.29
CA GLY A 102 -10.74 -14.05 9.88
C GLY A 102 -11.71 -14.67 8.87
N GLU A 103 -13.00 -14.66 9.21
CA GLU A 103 -14.14 -15.15 8.41
C GLU A 103 -14.25 -14.46 7.06
N ASN A 104 -13.91 -13.17 6.98
CA ASN A 104 -13.86 -12.44 5.71
C ASN A 104 -12.84 -13.05 4.73
N ILE A 105 -11.84 -13.78 5.21
CA ILE A 105 -10.89 -14.54 4.38
C ILE A 105 -11.30 -16.01 4.27
N SER A 106 -11.56 -16.69 5.39
CA SER A 106 -11.82 -18.14 5.39
C SER A 106 -13.09 -18.51 4.63
N GLY A 107 -14.11 -17.65 4.64
CA GLY A 107 -15.34 -17.82 3.88
C GLY A 107 -15.20 -17.49 2.39
N GLY A 108 -14.06 -16.93 1.96
CA GLY A 108 -13.80 -16.55 0.57
C GLY A 108 -14.66 -15.38 0.05
N ILE A 109 -15.43 -14.74 0.93
CA ILE A 109 -16.38 -13.66 0.61
C ILE A 109 -15.71 -12.45 -0.04
N PHE A 110 -14.45 -12.18 0.31
CA PHE A 110 -13.64 -11.13 -0.31
C PHE A 110 -13.42 -11.31 -1.82
N LYS A 111 -13.60 -12.52 -2.36
CA LYS A 111 -13.52 -12.82 -3.79
C LYS A 111 -14.83 -12.57 -4.53
N ASP A 112 -15.93 -12.34 -3.82
CA ASP A 112 -17.23 -12.10 -4.44
C ASP A 112 -17.19 -10.86 -5.34
N ARG A 113 -17.82 -10.94 -6.51
CA ARG A 113 -17.83 -9.84 -7.48
C ARG A 113 -18.68 -8.66 -7.02
N SER A 114 -19.69 -8.92 -6.19
CA SER A 114 -20.58 -7.92 -5.65
C SER A 114 -19.92 -7.08 -4.56
N LEU A 115 -18.95 -7.62 -3.81
CA LEU A 115 -18.19 -6.90 -2.77
C LEU A 115 -17.07 -6.06 -3.40
N ALA A 116 -16.99 -4.79 -3.07
CA ALA A 116 -15.90 -3.91 -3.47
C ALA A 116 -15.41 -3.10 -2.26
N PHE A 117 -14.09 -2.95 -2.16
CA PHE A 117 -13.43 -2.06 -1.21
C PHE A 117 -12.98 -0.81 -1.93
N SER A 118 -13.05 0.32 -1.24
CA SER A 118 -12.55 1.60 -1.70
C SER A 118 -11.92 2.35 -0.53
N GLN A 119 -10.94 3.18 -0.84
CA GLN A 119 -10.29 4.03 0.14
C GLN A 119 -10.25 5.46 -0.38
N ASP A 120 -10.57 6.41 0.48
CA ASP A 120 -10.43 7.83 0.22
C ASP A 120 -9.77 8.49 1.41
N MET A 121 -8.55 8.99 1.20
CA MET A 121 -7.66 9.42 2.26
C MET A 121 -7.61 8.37 3.40
N ARG A 122 -7.83 8.83 4.64
CA ARG A 122 -7.82 8.02 5.85
C ARG A 122 -9.13 7.27 6.08
N TYR A 123 -9.90 6.97 5.05
CA TYR A 123 -11.17 6.24 5.19
C TYR A 123 -11.17 5.03 4.27
N CYS A 124 -11.36 3.87 4.87
CA CYS A 124 -11.67 2.66 4.11
C CYS A 124 -13.17 2.39 4.18
N SER A 125 -13.76 2.04 3.06
CA SER A 125 -15.15 1.61 2.96
C SER A 125 -15.28 0.37 2.09
N TYR A 126 -16.39 -0.32 2.26
CA TYR A 126 -16.76 -1.43 1.40
C TYR A 126 -18.24 -1.28 1.00
N SER A 127 -18.61 -1.87 -0.13
CA SER A 127 -19.98 -1.93 -0.62
C SER A 127 -20.24 -3.29 -1.22
N TYR A 128 -21.48 -3.77 -1.13
CA TYR A 128 -21.90 -4.99 -1.79
C TYR A 128 -23.35 -4.91 -2.28
N SER A 129 -23.70 -5.76 -3.24
CA SER A 129 -25.09 -5.93 -3.69
C SER A 129 -25.60 -7.33 -3.33
N GLY A 130 -26.89 -7.44 -3.05
CA GLY A 130 -27.51 -8.70 -2.61
C GLY A 130 -27.28 -9.00 -1.12
N ARG A 131 -27.30 -10.29 -0.77
CA ARG A 131 -27.05 -10.75 0.60
C ARG A 131 -25.64 -11.32 0.67
N LEU A 132 -24.79 -10.70 1.47
CA LEU A 132 -23.40 -11.06 1.63
C LEU A 132 -23.09 -11.01 3.14
N ASN A 133 -22.57 -12.10 3.70
CA ASN A 133 -22.29 -12.22 5.13
C ASN A 133 -20.92 -11.62 5.48
N PHE A 134 -20.75 -10.33 5.21
CA PHE A 134 -19.51 -9.63 5.53
C PHE A 134 -19.43 -9.34 7.03
N ASN A 135 -18.31 -9.71 7.65
CA ASN A 135 -18.09 -9.47 9.06
C ASN A 135 -17.44 -8.09 9.27
N ASN A 136 -18.20 -7.14 9.82
CA ASN A 136 -17.73 -5.77 10.05
C ASN A 136 -16.59 -5.66 11.05
N ASN A 137 -16.51 -6.60 11.99
CA ASN A 137 -15.51 -6.58 13.06
C ASN A 137 -14.18 -7.19 12.60
N GLU A 138 -14.13 -7.71 11.37
CA GLU A 138 -12.94 -8.31 10.74
C GLU A 138 -12.46 -7.50 9.52
N PHE A 139 -12.59 -6.19 9.66
CA PHE A 139 -12.23 -5.18 8.69
C PHE A 139 -11.74 -3.94 9.43
N SER A 140 -10.62 -3.35 9.01
CA SER A 140 -10.19 -2.06 9.55
C SER A 140 -9.45 -1.21 8.52
N ASN A 141 -9.55 0.10 8.70
CA ASN A 141 -8.67 1.06 8.05
C ASN A 141 -7.46 1.34 8.95
N ASN A 142 -6.26 1.26 8.40
CA ASN A 142 -5.02 1.35 9.15
C ASN A 142 -4.16 2.49 8.60
N HIS A 143 -3.76 3.40 9.46
CA HIS A 143 -2.89 4.54 9.16
C HIS A 143 -1.50 4.26 9.73
N LEU A 144 -0.53 3.96 8.87
CA LEU A 144 0.78 3.49 9.33
C LEU A 144 1.73 4.68 9.57
N ILE A 145 2.32 4.73 10.76
CA ILE A 145 3.40 5.66 11.11
C ILE A 145 4.72 4.91 11.03
N VAL A 146 5.66 5.48 10.26
CA VAL A 146 6.97 4.86 10.00
C VAL A 146 8.07 5.89 10.18
N ASN A 147 9.02 5.57 11.07
CA ASN A 147 10.21 6.38 11.35
C ASN A 147 11.52 5.61 11.14
N ASP A 148 11.46 4.40 10.58
CA ASP A 148 12.62 3.56 10.26
C ASP A 148 12.71 3.38 8.73
N PRO A 149 13.83 3.81 8.08
CA PRO A 149 14.02 3.65 6.64
C PRO A 149 13.92 2.20 6.13
N GLU A 150 14.31 1.21 6.94
CA GLU A 150 14.22 -0.20 6.55
C GLU A 150 12.77 -0.67 6.54
N ILE A 151 11.95 -0.21 7.49
CA ILE A 151 10.51 -0.46 7.49
C ILE A 151 9.84 0.24 6.31
N GLU A 152 10.24 1.49 6.01
CA GLU A 152 9.71 2.26 4.88
C GLU A 152 9.99 1.57 3.54
N LYS A 153 11.18 0.97 3.39
CA LYS A 153 11.53 0.14 2.22
C LYS A 153 10.70 -1.13 2.12
N LYS A 154 10.36 -1.78 3.23
CA LYS A 154 9.44 -2.94 3.18
C LYS A 154 8.04 -2.52 2.77
N ILE A 155 7.54 -1.42 3.33
CA ILE A 155 6.23 -0.83 3.02
C ILE A 155 6.13 -0.42 1.54
N SER A 156 7.22 0.05 0.93
CA SER A 156 7.24 0.37 -0.52
C SER A 156 7.06 -0.81 -1.45
N SER A 157 7.26 -2.02 -0.95
CA SER A 157 7.06 -3.25 -1.73
C SER A 157 5.69 -3.88 -1.54
N LEU A 158 4.86 -3.33 -0.65
CA LEU A 158 3.49 -3.83 -0.44
C LEU A 158 2.63 -3.54 -1.64
N SER A 159 1.66 -4.42 -1.85
CA SER A 159 0.65 -4.24 -2.90
C SER A 159 -0.67 -4.83 -2.46
N THR A 160 -1.75 -4.26 -2.98
CA THR A 160 -3.09 -4.84 -2.83
C THR A 160 -3.09 -6.33 -3.23
N GLY A 161 -3.65 -7.17 -2.36
CA GLY A 161 -3.62 -8.63 -2.45
C GLY A 161 -2.52 -9.30 -1.63
N ASP A 162 -1.51 -8.58 -1.16
CA ASP A 162 -0.52 -9.16 -0.24
C ASP A 162 -1.15 -9.46 1.11
N GLN A 163 -0.67 -10.55 1.73
CA GLN A 163 -0.99 -10.91 3.10
C GLN A 163 0.19 -10.54 3.97
N ILE A 164 -0.05 -9.72 4.97
CA ILE A 164 0.99 -9.07 5.75
C ILE A 164 0.83 -9.36 7.23
N LYS A 165 1.93 -9.17 7.94
CA LYS A 165 2.00 -9.12 9.39
C LYS A 165 2.57 -7.78 9.80
N ILE A 166 1.84 -7.04 10.63
CA ILE A 166 2.29 -5.79 11.23
C ILE A 166 2.43 -6.02 12.73
N LYS A 167 3.53 -5.56 13.32
CA LYS A 167 3.67 -5.41 14.77
C LYS A 167 4.04 -3.98 15.10
N GLY A 168 3.48 -3.48 16.19
CA GLY A 168 3.75 -2.15 16.67
C GLY A 168 2.83 -1.75 17.81
N LYS A 169 2.43 -0.48 17.80
CA LYS A 169 1.57 0.10 18.84
C LYS A 169 0.43 0.90 18.22
N LEU A 170 -0.77 0.75 18.75
CA LEU A 170 -1.84 1.72 18.52
C LEU A 170 -1.48 3.01 19.28
N VAL A 171 -1.51 4.14 18.61
CA VAL A 171 -1.02 5.42 19.15
C VAL A 171 -1.97 6.57 18.84
N ASN A 172 -2.13 7.49 19.79
CA ASN A 172 -2.60 8.83 19.45
C ASN A 172 -1.41 9.68 19.00
N VAL A 173 -1.64 10.57 18.04
CA VAL A 173 -0.62 11.43 17.44
C VAL A 173 -0.95 12.87 17.74
N SER A 174 0.04 13.62 18.20
CA SER A 174 0.05 15.08 18.08
C SER A 174 1.29 15.50 17.30
N ALA A 175 1.13 16.47 16.41
CA ALA A 175 2.21 16.96 15.57
C ALA A 175 2.21 18.48 15.53
N THR A 176 3.39 19.08 15.72
CA THR A 176 3.61 20.53 15.71
C THR A 176 4.62 20.89 14.63
N ASN A 177 4.28 21.86 13.79
CA ASN A 177 5.20 22.36 12.77
C ASN A 177 6.30 23.19 13.44
N LEU A 178 7.56 22.88 13.15
CA LEU A 178 8.74 23.57 13.67
C LEU A 178 9.28 24.65 12.72
N GLY A 179 8.73 24.73 11.50
CA GLY A 179 9.13 25.66 10.45
C GLY A 179 7.99 26.60 10.06
N GLN A 180 7.99 27.01 8.78
CA GLN A 180 6.82 27.68 8.20
C GLN A 180 5.90 26.62 7.62
N PRO A 181 4.62 26.56 8.06
CA PRO A 181 3.65 25.68 7.44
C PRO A 181 3.51 26.00 5.95
N GLY A 182 3.40 24.95 5.12
CA GLY A 182 2.95 25.12 3.75
C GLY A 182 1.53 25.69 3.70
N GLU A 183 1.11 26.22 2.56
CA GLU A 183 -0.21 26.88 2.39
C GLU A 183 -1.40 26.04 2.90
N PHE A 184 -1.28 24.72 2.85
CA PHE A 184 -2.33 23.78 3.28
C PHE A 184 -1.93 22.88 4.45
N ASP A 185 -0.76 23.12 5.05
CA ASP A 185 -0.26 22.36 6.18
C ASP A 185 -0.65 23.07 7.48
N PRO A 186 -1.29 22.39 8.44
CA PRO A 186 -1.64 23.02 9.70
C PRO A 186 -0.39 23.18 10.58
N GLU A 187 -0.33 24.26 11.36
CA GLU A 187 0.73 24.46 12.36
C GLU A 187 0.69 23.38 13.47
N TYR A 188 -0.50 22.85 13.72
CA TYR A 188 -0.72 21.77 14.68
C TYR A 188 -1.83 20.83 14.20
N PHE A 189 -1.66 19.52 14.42
CA PHE A 189 -2.76 18.56 14.24
C PHE A 189 -2.70 17.41 15.26
N GLN A 190 -3.88 16.80 15.47
CA GLN A 190 -4.04 15.60 16.28
C GLN A 190 -4.80 14.53 15.51
N ILE A 191 -4.43 13.27 15.74
CA ILE A 191 -5.13 12.10 15.22
C ILE A 191 -5.25 11.10 16.36
N ASN A 192 -6.47 10.65 16.64
CA ASN A 192 -6.72 9.60 17.62
C ASN A 192 -6.83 8.25 16.90
N SER A 193 -6.27 7.21 17.51
CA SER A 193 -6.45 5.84 17.04
C SER A 193 -7.77 5.27 17.56
N SER A 194 -8.48 4.55 16.70
CA SER A 194 -9.45 3.56 17.16
C SER A 194 -8.74 2.48 17.99
N THR A 195 -9.46 1.96 18.97
CA THR A 195 -9.03 0.85 19.85
C THR A 195 -10.10 -0.23 19.98
N GLN A 196 -11.19 -0.12 19.22
CA GLN A 196 -12.33 -1.04 19.21
C GLN A 196 -12.49 -1.61 17.80
N ARG A 197 -13.41 -2.57 17.60
CA ARG A 197 -13.64 -3.18 16.27
C ARG A 197 -15.06 -2.94 15.75
N GLU A 198 -15.91 -2.43 16.62
CA GLU A 198 -17.33 -2.19 16.37
C GLU A 198 -17.61 -0.74 15.97
N ASP A 199 -16.61 0.14 16.01
CA ASP A 199 -16.72 1.53 15.58
C ASP A 199 -16.67 1.66 14.06
N SER A 200 -17.38 2.66 13.54
CA SER A 200 -17.49 2.90 12.10
C SER A 200 -17.52 4.40 11.80
N GLY A 201 -17.18 4.76 10.56
CA GLY A 201 -17.15 6.15 10.12
C GLY A 201 -15.97 6.94 10.67
N VAL A 202 -16.19 8.22 10.97
CA VAL A 202 -15.13 9.14 11.40
C VAL A 202 -14.59 8.74 12.76
N GLY A 203 -13.31 8.34 12.81
CA GLY A 203 -12.63 7.91 14.04
C GLY A 203 -12.40 6.41 14.15
N ALA A 204 -12.95 5.60 13.23
CA ALA A 204 -12.77 4.13 13.21
C ALA A 204 -11.40 3.66 12.66
N CYS A 205 -10.45 4.58 12.50
CA CYS A 205 -9.17 4.29 11.88
C CYS A 205 -8.13 3.94 12.96
N GLU A 206 -7.46 2.81 12.77
CA GLU A 206 -6.37 2.37 13.64
C GLU A 206 -5.09 3.10 13.22
N VAL A 207 -4.45 3.83 14.13
CA VAL A 207 -3.17 4.48 13.85
C VAL A 207 -2.06 3.66 14.49
N ILE A 208 -1.19 3.10 13.64
CA ILE A 208 -0.20 2.12 14.06
C ILE A 208 1.20 2.71 13.92
N TYR A 209 1.91 2.90 15.03
CA TYR A 209 3.35 3.05 15.01
C TYR A 209 3.99 1.70 14.70
N VAL A 210 4.55 1.57 13.49
CA VAL A 210 5.06 0.29 12.97
C VAL A 210 6.46 0.02 13.50
N GLU A 211 6.62 -1.08 14.24
CA GLU A 211 7.91 -1.56 14.73
C GLU A 211 8.46 -2.70 13.85
N SER A 212 7.58 -3.45 13.18
CA SER A 212 7.97 -4.38 12.13
C SER A 212 6.81 -4.67 11.19
N ILE A 213 7.14 -4.99 9.95
CA ILE A 213 6.18 -5.42 8.94
C ILE A 213 6.83 -6.48 8.05
N ASP A 214 6.09 -7.54 7.76
CA ASP A 214 6.55 -8.65 6.92
C ASP A 214 5.43 -9.13 6.00
N ILE A 215 5.81 -9.59 4.82
CA ILE A 215 4.88 -10.21 3.87
C ILE A 215 4.83 -11.69 4.16
N LEU A 216 3.65 -12.17 4.57
CA LEU A 216 3.39 -13.59 4.81
C LEU A 216 3.22 -14.33 3.49
N GLU A 217 2.43 -13.76 2.57
CA GLU A 217 2.18 -14.31 1.24
C GLU A 217 1.99 -13.17 0.23
N LYS A 218 2.61 -13.29 -0.95
CA LYS A 218 2.40 -12.34 -2.05
C LYS A 218 1.07 -12.63 -2.75
N GLY A 219 0.33 -11.58 -3.11
CA GLY A 219 -0.99 -11.73 -3.73
C GLY A 219 -0.96 -12.43 -5.09
N ASN A 220 -0.22 -11.85 -6.04
CA ASN A 220 -0.10 -12.39 -7.40
C ASN A 220 1.36 -12.36 -7.90
N PRO A 221 2.29 -13.12 -7.28
CA PRO A 221 3.73 -13.01 -7.56
C PRO A 221 4.08 -13.29 -9.02
N ILE A 222 3.42 -14.25 -9.66
CA ILE A 222 3.64 -14.56 -11.09
C ILE A 222 3.24 -13.38 -11.97
N LEU A 223 2.07 -12.77 -11.74
CA LEU A 223 1.62 -11.61 -12.53
C LEU A 223 2.51 -10.40 -12.30
N GLN A 224 2.99 -10.19 -11.08
CA GLN A 224 3.97 -9.14 -10.77
C GLN A 224 5.29 -9.37 -11.55
N GLN A 225 5.79 -10.60 -11.60
CA GLN A 225 6.99 -10.94 -12.37
C GLN A 225 6.80 -10.76 -13.87
N ILE A 226 5.68 -11.23 -14.44
CA ILE A 226 5.38 -11.05 -15.87
C ILE A 226 5.28 -9.56 -16.21
N PHE A 227 4.63 -8.76 -15.36
CA PHE A 227 4.57 -7.31 -15.53
C PHE A 227 5.97 -6.69 -15.55
N GLN A 228 6.80 -6.97 -14.54
CA GLN A 228 8.16 -6.43 -14.45
C GLN A 228 9.01 -6.80 -15.67
N VAL A 229 9.01 -8.07 -16.07
CA VAL A 229 9.79 -8.54 -17.22
C VAL A 229 9.30 -7.91 -18.52
N SER A 230 7.99 -7.91 -18.75
CA SER A 230 7.42 -7.34 -19.99
C SER A 230 7.65 -5.83 -20.09
N PHE A 231 7.50 -5.10 -18.97
CA PHE A 231 7.72 -3.66 -18.90
C PHE A 231 9.19 -3.27 -19.09
N LEU A 232 10.11 -3.95 -18.40
CA LEU A 232 11.55 -3.70 -18.57
C LEU A 232 12.00 -4.04 -19.99
N SER A 233 11.52 -5.16 -20.55
CA SER A 233 11.82 -5.54 -21.93
C SER A 233 11.32 -4.49 -22.94
N LEU A 234 10.14 -3.92 -22.69
CA LEU A 234 9.58 -2.84 -23.52
C LEU A 234 10.49 -1.60 -23.47
N ILE A 235 10.91 -1.16 -22.27
CA ILE A 235 11.82 -0.02 -22.11
C ILE A 235 13.15 -0.29 -22.81
N SER A 236 13.76 -1.45 -22.59
CA SER A 236 15.04 -1.82 -23.21
C SER A 236 14.94 -1.85 -24.73
N LEU A 237 13.84 -2.38 -25.28
CA LEU A 237 13.62 -2.43 -26.72
C LEU A 237 13.42 -1.04 -27.33
N LEU A 238 12.68 -0.16 -26.65
CA LEU A 238 12.51 1.23 -27.09
C LEU A 238 13.85 1.99 -27.04
N ALA A 239 14.62 1.84 -25.96
CA ALA A 239 15.95 2.45 -25.83
C ALA A 239 16.91 1.97 -26.92
N LEU A 240 16.92 0.67 -27.23
CA LEU A 240 17.72 0.11 -28.32
C LEU A 240 17.31 0.67 -29.68
N ASN A 241 16.01 0.82 -29.94
CA ASN A 241 15.51 1.42 -31.18
C ASN A 241 15.96 2.88 -31.34
N ILE A 242 15.89 3.66 -30.27
CA ILE A 242 16.36 5.05 -30.25
C ILE A 242 17.87 5.09 -30.51
N LEU A 243 18.65 4.25 -29.84
CA LEU A 243 20.10 4.16 -30.03
C LEU A 243 20.46 3.83 -31.48
N MET A 244 19.80 2.81 -32.06
CA MET A 244 20.03 2.41 -33.46
C MET A 244 19.65 3.52 -34.45
N PHE A 245 18.59 4.27 -34.17
CA PHE A 245 18.19 5.42 -34.98
C PHE A 245 19.25 6.53 -34.93
N VAL A 246 19.75 6.87 -33.74
CA VAL A 246 20.80 7.88 -33.55
C VAL A 246 22.10 7.46 -34.26
N ILE A 247 22.54 6.20 -34.09
CA ILE A 247 23.71 5.67 -34.80
C ILE A 247 23.52 5.74 -36.32
N GLY A 248 22.34 5.42 -36.82
CA GLY A 248 22.00 5.52 -38.24
C GLY A 248 22.20 6.93 -38.79
N ILE A 249 21.71 7.95 -38.07
CA ILE A 249 21.90 9.37 -38.44
C ILE A 249 23.39 9.72 -38.52
N PHE A 250 24.19 9.31 -37.52
CA PHE A 250 25.63 9.59 -37.53
C PHE A 250 26.33 8.93 -38.72
N ILE A 251 26.04 7.67 -39.01
CA ILE A 251 26.65 6.94 -40.13
C ILE A 251 26.29 7.59 -41.48
N GLU A 252 25.05 8.05 -41.66
CA GLU A 252 24.64 8.77 -42.88
C GLU A 252 25.28 10.17 -42.96
N GLY A 253 25.41 10.87 -41.84
CA GLY A 253 26.08 12.17 -41.77
C GLY A 253 27.58 12.15 -42.08
N TYR A 254 28.29 11.04 -41.81
CA TYR A 254 29.70 10.85 -42.18
C TYR A 254 29.91 10.45 -43.65
N ARG A 255 28.84 10.10 -44.39
CA ARG A 255 28.91 9.72 -45.81
C ARG A 255 28.73 10.91 -46.77
N HIS A 256 28.53 12.11 -46.23
CA HIS A 256 28.45 13.39 -46.94
C HIS A 256 29.60 14.31 -46.53
#